data_AF-A0A5K1DXV0-F1
#
_entry.id   AF-A0A5K1DXV0-F1
#
_cell.length_a   1.000
_cell.length_b   1.000
_cell.length_c   1.000
_cell.angle_alpha   90.00
_cell.angle_beta   90.00
_cell.angle_gamma   90.00
#
_symmetry.space_group_name_H-M   'P 1'
#
loop_
_entity.id
_entity.type
_entity.pdbx_description
1 polymer ?
#
loop_
_entity_poly.entity_id
_entity_poly.type
_entity_poly.pdbx_seq_one_letter_code
_entity_poly.pdbx_strand_id
1 'polypeptide(L)' 'ATFKLTVEAPLDMIALSNMPVLDERIDGPTKIFCFEETPIMSTYLVAIVVGVFEYIEDITSD' A
#
# COMPACT_ATOMS: atom_id res chain seq x y z
N ALA A 1 8.28 12.90 10.93
CA ALA A 1 9.14 11.72 10.69
C ALA A 1 8.88 11.22 9.28
N THR A 2 9.76 10.39 8.74
CA THR A 2 9.44 9.58 7.54
C THR A 2 9.01 8.19 7.99
N PHE A 3 8.27 7.50 7.14
CA PHE A 3 7.72 6.17 7.40
C PHE A 3 7.92 5.30 6.18
N LYS A 4 8.51 4.13 6.41
CA LYS A 4 8.64 3.05 5.44
C LYS A 4 7.84 1.86 5.94
N LEU A 5 6.86 1.41 5.15
CA LEU A 5 5.86 0.45 5.59
C LEU A 5 6.00 -0.87 4.81
N THR A 6 5.86 -1.98 5.55
CA THR A 6 5.72 -3.31 4.98
C THR A 6 4.45 -3.93 5.56
N VAL A 7 3.58 -4.43 4.69
CA VAL A 7 2.29 -5.03 5.08
C VAL A 7 2.26 -6.45 4.56
N GLU A 8 1.92 -7.39 5.45
CA GLU A 8 1.63 -8.77 5.09
C GLU A 8 0.12 -8.98 5.15
N ALA A 9 -0.48 -9.47 4.06
CA ALA A 9 -1.91 -9.72 3.97
C ALA A 9 -2.19 -11.04 3.25
N PRO A 10 -3.37 -11.64 3.42
CA PRO A 10 -3.83 -12.78 2.61
C PRO A 10 -3.78 -12.49 1.10
N LEU A 11 -3.59 -13.55 0.29
CA LEU A 11 -3.42 -13.45 -1.17
C LEU A 11 -4.60 -12.82 -1.92
N ASP A 12 -5.80 -12.90 -1.35
CA ASP A 12 -7.05 -12.36 -1.89
C ASP A 12 -7.34 -10.92 -1.43
N MET A 13 -6.42 -10.30 -0.68
CA MET A 13 -6.56 -8.94 -0.18
C MET A 13 -5.60 -7.98 -0.87
N ILE A 14 -6.05 -6.74 -0.99
CA ILE A 14 -5.25 -5.61 -1.47
C ILE A 14 -4.85 -4.75 -0.27
N ALA A 15 -3.59 -4.34 -0.23
CA ALA A 15 -3.09 -3.36 0.73
C ALA A 15 -2.84 -2.01 0.06
N LEU A 16 -3.38 -0.93 0.65
CA LEU A 16 -3.19 0.45 0.21
C LEU A 16 -2.55 1.26 1.34
N SER A 17 -1.75 2.26 0.95
CA SER A 17 -1.02 3.15 1.86
C SER A 17 -0.93 4.55 1.26
N ASN A 18 -0.34 5.50 2.00
CA ASN A 18 -0.07 6.85 1.51
C ASN A 18 0.87 6.89 0.31
N MET A 19 1.74 5.90 0.15
CA MET A 19 2.76 5.81 -0.90
C MET A 19 2.50 4.60 -1.79
N PRO A 20 2.97 4.61 -3.05
CA PRO A 20 2.82 3.47 -3.94
C PRO A 20 3.60 2.25 -3.44
N VAL A 21 3.19 1.08 -3.93
CA VAL A 21 3.89 -0.19 -3.68
C VAL A 21 5.19 -0.18 -4.47
N LEU A 22 6.31 -0.31 -3.76
CA LEU A 22 7.66 -0.44 -4.29
C LEU A 22 7.95 -1.87 -4.75
N ASP A 23 7.53 -2.86 -3.96
CA ASP A 23 7.73 -4.28 -4.25
C ASP A 23 6.58 -5.11 -3.67
N GLU A 24 6.28 -6.20 -4.34
CA GLU A 24 5.23 -7.12 -3.94
C GLU A 24 5.69 -8.56 -4.16
N ARG A 25 5.62 -9.38 -3.12
CA ARG A 25 6.04 -10.78 -3.19
C ARG A 25 5.08 -11.70 -2.45
N ILE A 26 4.94 -12.91 -2.96
CA ILE A 26 4.15 -13.97 -2.32
C ILE A 26 5.06 -14.74 -1.37
N ASP A 27 4.61 -14.94 -0.14
CA ASP A 27 5.29 -15.74 0.89
C ASP A 27 4.33 -16.80 1.43
N GLY A 28 4.31 -17.97 0.78
CA GLY A 28 3.40 -19.06 1.13
C GLY A 28 1.92 -18.66 0.97
N PRO A 29 1.11 -18.64 2.06
CA PRO A 29 -0.31 -18.29 2.00
C PRO A 29 -0.58 -16.78 2.03
N THR A 30 0.44 -15.93 2.18
CA THR A 30 0.31 -14.47 2.30
C THR A 30 1.08 -13.75 1.21
N LYS A 31 0.80 -12.46 1.07
CA LYS A 31 1.42 -11.51 0.16
C LYS A 31 2.02 -10.38 0.98
N ILE A 32 3.26 -10.03 0.68
CA ILE A 32 4.02 -8.96 1.33
C ILE A 32 4.10 -7.79 0.37
N PHE A 33 3.60 -6.64 0.82
CA PHE A 33 3.63 -5.35 0.14
C PHE A 33 4.68 -4.46 0.81
N CYS A 34 5.67 -4.00 0.05
CA CYS A 34 6.62 -2.99 0.50
C CYS A 34 6.25 -1.65 -0.14
N PHE A 35 6.00 -0.63 0.67
CA PHE A 35 5.67 0.71 0.18
C PHE A 35 6.91 1.61 0.14
N GLU A 36 6.89 2.59 -0.77
CA GLU A 36 7.92 3.64 -0.79
C GLU A 36 7.96 4.42 0.53
N GLU A 37 9.12 4.99 0.85
CA GLU A 37 9.28 5.83 2.03
C GLU A 37 8.53 7.15 1.84
N THR A 38 7.71 7.50 2.83
CA THR A 38 6.95 8.76 2.82
C THR A 38 7.88 9.97 2.98
N PRO A 39 7.52 11.14 2.41
CA PRO A 39 8.11 12.42 2.81
C PRO A 39 7.93 12.68 4.31
N ILE A 40 8.66 13.66 4.86
CA ILE A 40 8.49 14.04 6.27
C ILE A 40 7.04 14.47 6.52
N MET A 41 6.36 13.73 7.37
CA MET A 41 4.96 13.98 7.72
C MET A 41 4.70 13.78 9.21
N SER A 42 3.53 14.25 9.67
CA SER A 42 3.03 14.00 11.02
C SER A 42 2.49 12.58 11.14
N THR A 43 2.61 11.98 12.33
CA THR A 43 2.18 10.60 12.60
C THR A 43 0.69 10.36 12.36
N TYR A 44 -0.16 11.38 12.53
CA TYR A 44 -1.61 11.25 12.35
C TYR A 44 -2.04 11.06 10.88
N LEU A 45 -1.16 11.34 9.92
CA LEU A 45 -1.45 11.20 8.49
C LEU A 45 -1.09 9.82 7.93
N VAL A 46 -0.44 8.96 8.72
CA VAL A 46 -0.10 7.60 8.30
C VAL A 46 -1.39 6.78 8.19
N ALA A 47 -1.62 6.21 7.01
CA ALA A 47 -2.80 5.42 6.70
C ALA A 47 -2.42 4.12 5.99
N ILE A 48 -3.02 3.01 6.43
CA ILE A 48 -2.91 1.68 5.81
C ILE A 48 -4.31 1.09 5.79
N VAL A 49 -4.72 0.52 4.66
CA VAL A 49 -6.00 -0.17 4.51
C VAL A 49 -5.77 -1.51 3.84
N VAL A 50 -6.38 -2.58 4.37
CA VAL A 50 -6.32 -3.92 3.81
C VAL A 50 -7.74 -4.45 3.64
N GLY A 51 -8.08 -4.94 2.45
CA GLY A 51 -9.41 -5.44 2.16
C GLY A 51 -9.58 -5.93 0.72
N VAL A 52 -10.79 -6.38 0.40
CA VAL A 52 -11.18 -6.76 -0.96
C VAL A 52 -11.63 -5.48 -1.66
N PHE A 53 -10.77 -4.94 -2.53
CA PHE A 53 -11.05 -3.72 -3.28
C PHE A 53 -11.09 -4.02 -4.77
N GLU A 54 -12.07 -3.45 -5.46
CA GLU A 54 -12.05 -3.28 -6.91
C GLU A 54 -11.76 -1.80 -7.20
N TYR A 55 -10.93 -1.52 -8.20
CA TYR A 55 -10.62 -0.14 -8.59
C TYR A 55 -11.04 0.11 -10.03
N ILE A 56 -11.51 1.33 -10.29
CA ILE A 56 -11.70 1.87 -11.63
C ILE A 56 -10.85 3.14 -11.66
N GLU A 57 -9.85 3.18 -12.52
CA GLU A 57 -9.04 4.37 -12.78
C GLU A 57 -9.36 4.91 -14.18
N ASP A 58 -9.34 6.23 -14.32
CA ASP A 58 -9.50 6.90 -15.60
C ASP A 58 -8.55 8.10 -15.66
N ILE A 59 -8.10 8.43 -16.87
CA ILE A 59 -7.20 9.55 -17.13
C ILE A 59 -7.97 10.56 -17.96
N THR A 60 -8.40 11.65 -17.33
CA THR A 60 -9.03 12.76 -18.07
C THR A 60 -7.96 13.45 -18.92
N SER A 61 -8.25 13.61 -20.22
CA SER A 61 -7.43 14.43 -21.12
C SER A 61 -7.77 15.91 -20.89
N ASP A 62 -6.75 16.78 -20.82
CA ASP A 62 -6.88 18.23 -20.64
C ASP A 62 -7.75 18.92 -21.72
#